data_AF-Q1CX67-F1
#
_entry.id   AF-Q1CX67-F1
#
_cell.length_a   1.000
_cell.length_b   1.000
_cell.length_c   1.000
_cell.angle_alpha   90.00
_cell.angle_beta   90.00
_cell.angle_gamma   90.00
#
_symmetry.space_group_name_H-M   'P 1'
#
loop_
_entity.id
_entity.type
_entity.pdbx_description
1 polymer ?
#
loop_
_entity_poly.entity_id
_entity_poly.type
_entity_poly.pdbx_seq_one_letter_code
_entity_poly.pdbx_strand_id
1 'polypeptide(L)'
;MRLLAACLLLSGLVACTAANTNAPAAAASHAKGPLPFIEDDYARALAEAQAKGLPLFVDVWAPWCHTCRSMKAYVLSDASLARHADRFVWLEVNTDLTSNAAFQEKYPVEFWPTLYVIDPRQEKALLRFAGSATVAQLEKLFEDGERAYKGGVTGAEALLARGDALYAEGRSAEAAETLVEALAEAPADWSRRGRAVESLLTAMYGAKQHEACAHKALEELPKTPRSLSWANGALLGMYCVLSLPEDHAAGAELRGGLEAKVAEALAPPAIEMSADDRSGLYEVRVQAREVAKDTAAVKALSEEWLAFLEGEAAKAPNPQARTVFDSHRMLAAMKLETPARAIPALEQSEKDLPQDYNPPARLSTLYRLVGRLDDALAASDRALARVQGARRLSVLSGRADILVARQDTASAVKTLEEAITFAKSLPASQVSPRTVAGLEKKLSGLQASAR
;
A
#
# COMPACT_ATOMS: atom_id res chain seq x y z
N MET A 1 29.80 49.12 -62.06
CA MET A 1 30.81 50.01 -61.45
C MET A 1 30.61 49.94 -59.93
N ARG A 2 31.60 49.39 -59.20
CA ARG A 2 31.97 49.63 -57.78
C ARG A 2 30.83 49.81 -56.75
N LEU A 3 30.58 48.87 -55.82
CA LEU A 3 31.30 48.52 -54.58
C LEU A 3 30.60 49.08 -53.31
N LEU A 4 30.62 48.25 -52.24
CA LEU A 4 30.35 48.48 -50.79
C LEU A 4 28.90 48.23 -50.33
N ALA A 5 28.54 47.16 -49.59
CA ALA A 5 29.03 46.57 -48.32
C ALA A 5 28.46 47.23 -47.05
N ALA A 6 27.61 46.48 -46.32
CA ALA A 6 27.49 46.36 -44.85
C ALA A 6 26.11 45.74 -44.51
N CYS A 7 26.04 44.44 -44.20
CA CYS A 7 26.03 43.87 -42.83
C CYS A 7 24.76 44.19 -42.02
N LEU A 8 23.85 43.22 -41.93
CA LEU A 8 23.16 42.86 -40.68
C LEU A 8 22.58 41.44 -40.79
N LEU A 9 23.14 40.55 -39.98
CA LEU A 9 22.72 39.17 -39.75
C LEU A 9 21.37 39.16 -39.02
N LEU A 10 20.38 38.45 -39.57
CA LEU A 10 19.22 37.96 -38.82
C LEU A 10 19.11 36.46 -39.02
N SER A 11 19.49 35.75 -37.96
CA SER A 11 19.36 34.31 -37.76
C SER A 11 17.87 33.95 -37.66
N GLY A 12 17.33 33.29 -38.69
CA GLY A 12 16.00 32.68 -38.63
C GLY A 12 16.04 31.38 -37.83
N LEU A 13 15.47 31.41 -36.64
CA LEU A 13 15.27 30.26 -35.76
C LEU A 13 14.34 29.22 -36.40
N VAL A 14 14.86 28.00 -36.56
CA VAL A 14 14.07 26.79 -36.80
C VAL A 14 13.30 26.50 -35.51
N ALA A 15 11.97 26.66 -35.56
CA ALA A 15 11.08 26.23 -34.50
C ALA A 15 10.98 24.69 -34.53
N CYS A 16 11.84 24.02 -33.76
CA CYS A 16 11.62 22.64 -33.38
C CYS A 16 10.40 22.61 -32.45
N THR A 17 9.27 22.12 -32.94
CA THR A 17 8.17 21.64 -32.11
C THR A 17 8.67 20.42 -31.34
N ALA A 18 9.27 20.65 -30.18
CA ALA A 18 9.50 19.61 -29.19
C ALA A 18 8.12 19.15 -28.70
N ALA A 19 7.68 17.99 -29.16
CA ALA A 19 6.66 17.23 -28.47
C ALA A 19 7.16 17.02 -27.04
N ASN A 20 6.53 17.67 -26.07
CA ASN A 20 6.72 17.37 -24.66
C ASN A 20 6.17 15.96 -24.43
N THR A 21 6.99 14.94 -24.68
CA THR A 21 6.84 13.65 -24.03
C THR A 21 7.19 13.89 -22.56
N ASN A 22 6.17 14.16 -21.75
CA ASN A 22 6.26 13.98 -20.31
C ASN A 22 6.60 12.50 -20.07
N ALA A 23 7.89 12.18 -20.00
CA ALA A 23 8.34 10.91 -19.46
C ALA A 23 7.83 10.83 -18.01
N PRO A 24 7.17 9.74 -17.61
CA PRO A 24 6.68 9.60 -16.25
C PRO A 24 7.86 9.72 -15.28
N ALA A 25 7.77 10.70 -14.37
CA ALA A 25 8.70 10.80 -13.26
C ALA A 25 8.39 9.63 -12.31
N ALA A 26 9.26 8.63 -12.31
CA ALA A 26 9.14 7.46 -11.43
C ALA A 26 9.21 7.91 -9.97
N ALA A 27 8.08 7.80 -9.26
CA ALA A 27 8.13 7.48 -7.85
C ALA A 27 8.93 6.18 -7.72
N ALA A 28 9.91 6.12 -6.81
CA ALA A 28 10.97 5.10 -6.75
C ALA A 28 10.51 3.69 -7.17
N SER A 29 10.76 3.34 -8.44
CA SER A 29 10.71 1.97 -8.96
C SER A 29 11.77 1.11 -8.27
N HIS A 30 11.80 -0.20 -8.50
CA HIS A 30 12.87 -1.10 -8.00
C HIS A 30 14.25 -0.82 -8.64
N ALA A 31 14.43 0.29 -9.35
CA ALA A 31 15.64 0.60 -10.09
C ALA A 31 16.91 0.47 -9.23
N LYS A 32 17.82 -0.41 -9.69
CA LYS A 32 19.10 -0.83 -9.08
C LYS A 32 19.03 -1.88 -7.96
N GLY A 33 17.91 -2.58 -7.82
CA GLY A 33 17.80 -3.75 -6.97
C GLY A 33 18.53 -5.00 -7.52
N PRO A 34 18.71 -6.04 -6.68
CA PRO A 34 19.33 -7.32 -7.03
C PRO A 34 18.48 -8.19 -7.98
N LEU A 35 17.20 -7.88 -8.15
CA LEU A 35 16.26 -8.60 -9.00
C LEU A 35 15.91 -7.75 -10.25
N PRO A 36 15.85 -8.35 -11.46
CA PRO A 36 15.68 -7.61 -12.70
C PRO A 36 14.21 -7.30 -13.01
N PHE A 37 13.58 -6.44 -12.20
CA PHE A 37 12.19 -6.02 -12.40
C PHE A 37 11.98 -5.28 -13.73
N ILE A 38 10.97 -5.72 -14.48
CA ILE A 38 10.34 -4.95 -15.55
C ILE A 38 9.34 -4.00 -14.89
N GLU A 39 9.39 -2.72 -15.24
CA GLU A 39 8.54 -1.69 -14.65
C GLU A 39 7.28 -1.51 -15.50
N ASP A 40 6.10 -1.74 -14.91
CA ASP A 40 4.78 -1.30 -15.44
C ASP A 40 4.46 -1.77 -16.87
N ASP A 41 5.02 -2.91 -17.30
CA ASP A 41 4.84 -3.48 -18.63
C ASP A 41 4.51 -4.98 -18.55
N TYR A 42 3.26 -5.27 -18.18
CA TYR A 42 2.75 -6.63 -18.05
C TYR A 42 2.83 -7.42 -19.37
N ALA A 43 2.59 -6.76 -20.52
CA ALA A 43 2.61 -7.42 -21.82
C ALA A 43 4.01 -7.92 -22.19
N ARG A 44 5.04 -7.08 -21.99
CA ARG A 44 6.44 -7.48 -22.18
C ARG A 44 6.84 -8.57 -21.19
N ALA A 45 6.50 -8.42 -19.91
CA ALA A 45 6.87 -9.40 -18.89
C ALA A 45 6.22 -10.76 -19.14
N LEU A 46 4.95 -10.79 -19.58
CA LEU A 46 4.25 -12.00 -19.98
C LEU A 46 4.92 -12.66 -21.20
N ALA A 47 5.22 -11.90 -22.25
CA ALA A 47 5.89 -12.43 -23.43
C ALA A 47 7.28 -13.01 -23.11
N GLU A 48 8.04 -12.33 -22.24
CA GLU A 48 9.34 -12.81 -21.77
C GLU A 48 9.20 -14.10 -20.93
N ALA A 49 8.20 -14.17 -20.06
CA ALA A 49 7.91 -15.35 -19.23
C ALA A 49 7.55 -16.56 -20.09
N GLN A 50 6.69 -16.36 -21.11
CA GLN A 50 6.33 -17.40 -22.08
C GLN A 50 7.55 -17.88 -22.88
N ALA A 51 8.37 -16.95 -23.38
CA ALA A 51 9.56 -17.29 -24.18
C ALA A 51 10.61 -18.06 -23.39
N LYS A 52 10.79 -17.72 -22.09
CA LYS A 52 11.75 -18.39 -21.20
C LYS A 52 11.18 -19.67 -20.56
N GLY A 53 9.86 -19.88 -20.60
CA GLY A 53 9.19 -20.98 -19.90
C GLY A 53 9.23 -20.83 -18.37
N LEU A 54 9.36 -19.61 -17.86
CA LEU A 54 9.46 -19.29 -16.43
C LEU A 54 8.16 -18.66 -15.90
N PRO A 55 7.80 -18.88 -14.63
CA PRO A 55 6.68 -18.16 -14.02
C PRO A 55 6.97 -16.66 -13.89
N LEU A 56 5.91 -15.86 -13.87
CA LEU A 56 5.99 -14.41 -13.68
C LEU A 56 5.77 -14.07 -12.20
N PHE A 57 6.76 -13.49 -11.53
CA PHE A 57 6.61 -12.91 -10.21
C PHE A 57 6.19 -11.44 -10.35
N VAL A 58 5.12 -11.02 -9.67
CA VAL A 58 4.61 -9.66 -9.73
C VAL A 58 4.55 -9.03 -8.35
N ASP A 59 5.21 -7.88 -8.16
CA ASP A 59 5.01 -6.99 -7.02
C ASP A 59 4.03 -5.87 -7.38
N VAL A 60 2.83 -5.92 -6.81
CA VAL A 60 1.79 -4.90 -7.02
C VAL A 60 1.83 -3.90 -5.87
N TRP A 61 2.13 -2.65 -6.19
CA TRP A 61 2.51 -1.65 -5.20
C TRP A 61 1.93 -0.27 -5.54
N ALA A 62 2.07 0.69 -4.60
CA ALA A 62 1.72 2.08 -4.82
C ALA A 62 2.71 3.04 -4.13
N PRO A 63 2.96 4.26 -4.65
CA PRO A 63 3.91 5.21 -4.08
C PRO A 63 3.57 5.68 -2.66
N TRP A 64 2.29 5.76 -2.33
CA TRP A 64 1.81 6.21 -1.02
C TRP A 64 1.81 5.12 0.05
N CYS A 65 1.92 3.86 -0.34
CA CYS A 65 1.85 2.69 0.52
C CYS A 65 3.16 2.53 1.32
N HIS A 66 3.11 2.76 2.63
CA HIS A 66 4.30 2.69 3.49
C HIS A 66 4.92 1.28 3.52
N THR A 67 4.10 0.23 3.58
CA THR A 67 4.58 -1.16 3.55
C THR A 67 5.25 -1.50 2.22
N CYS A 68 4.77 -0.97 1.11
CA CYS A 68 5.42 -1.12 -0.20
C CYS A 68 6.80 -0.46 -0.22
N ARG A 69 6.90 0.74 0.37
CA ARG A 69 8.19 1.43 0.53
C ARG A 69 9.13 0.66 1.46
N SER A 70 8.60 0.05 2.52
CA SER A 70 9.35 -0.81 3.43
C SER A 70 9.92 -2.03 2.70
N MET A 71 9.07 -2.75 1.96
CA MET A 71 9.49 -3.88 1.13
C MET A 71 10.59 -3.47 0.15
N LYS A 72 10.43 -2.35 -0.56
CA LYS A 72 11.44 -1.82 -1.49
C LYS A 72 12.76 -1.47 -0.82
N ALA A 73 12.72 -0.83 0.36
CA ALA A 73 13.90 -0.30 1.02
C ALA A 73 14.69 -1.34 1.83
N TYR A 74 14.03 -2.41 2.30
CA TYR A 74 14.61 -3.33 3.27
C TYR A 74 14.60 -4.80 2.83
N VAL A 75 13.73 -5.19 1.90
CA VAL A 75 13.54 -6.60 1.51
C VAL A 75 13.96 -6.83 0.07
N LEU A 76 13.30 -6.17 -0.87
CA LEU A 76 13.52 -6.34 -2.32
C LEU A 76 14.86 -5.77 -2.79
N SER A 77 15.50 -4.94 -1.97
CA SER A 77 16.87 -4.45 -2.17
C SER A 77 17.96 -5.35 -1.56
N ASP A 78 17.61 -6.45 -0.88
CA ASP A 78 18.58 -7.30 -0.20
C ASP A 78 19.43 -8.10 -1.21
N ALA A 79 20.75 -7.90 -1.19
CA ALA A 79 21.67 -8.48 -2.17
C ALA A 79 21.62 -10.02 -2.25
N SER A 80 21.21 -10.71 -1.18
CA SER A 80 21.05 -12.17 -1.19
C SER A 80 20.00 -12.63 -2.21
N LEU A 81 19.06 -11.79 -2.60
CA LEU A 81 18.02 -12.10 -3.58
C LEU A 81 18.57 -12.25 -5.01
N ALA A 82 19.77 -11.75 -5.30
CA ALA A 82 20.37 -11.83 -6.64
C ALA A 82 20.49 -13.27 -7.15
N ARG A 83 20.66 -14.24 -6.24
CA ARG A 83 20.71 -15.68 -6.58
C ARG A 83 19.41 -16.23 -7.18
N HIS A 84 18.31 -15.49 -7.06
CA HIS A 84 16.99 -15.87 -7.56
C HIS A 84 16.64 -15.21 -8.89
N ALA A 85 17.48 -14.31 -9.42
CA ALA A 85 17.15 -13.49 -10.58
C ALA A 85 16.65 -14.28 -11.81
N ASP A 86 17.16 -15.49 -12.03
CA ASP A 86 16.79 -16.34 -13.18
C ASP A 86 15.64 -17.33 -12.89
N ARG A 87 15.05 -17.30 -11.69
CA ARG A 87 13.94 -18.20 -11.31
C ARG A 87 12.58 -17.74 -11.85
N PHE A 88 12.44 -16.44 -12.07
CA PHE A 88 11.20 -15.81 -12.53
C PHE A 88 11.52 -14.76 -13.59
N VAL A 89 10.50 -14.41 -14.37
CA VAL A 89 10.45 -13.03 -14.90
C VAL A 89 9.86 -12.16 -13.80
N TRP A 90 10.46 -10.99 -13.57
CA TRP A 90 10.10 -10.10 -12.47
C TRP A 90 9.36 -8.90 -13.03
N LEU A 91 8.20 -8.58 -12.47
CA LEU A 91 7.39 -7.43 -12.85
C LEU A 91 7.01 -6.65 -11.60
N GLU A 92 7.09 -5.32 -11.68
CA GLU A 92 6.40 -4.46 -10.73
C GLU A 92 5.26 -3.72 -11.41
N VAL A 93 4.17 -3.54 -10.68
CA VAL A 93 2.97 -2.86 -11.15
C VAL A 93 2.59 -1.79 -10.15
N ASN A 94 2.80 -0.53 -10.53
CA ASN A 94 2.33 0.63 -9.80
C ASN A 94 0.84 0.86 -10.06
N THR A 95 0.00 0.65 -9.05
CA THR A 95 -1.45 0.76 -9.20
C THR A 95 -1.96 2.20 -9.36
N ASP A 96 -1.14 3.21 -9.06
CA ASP A 96 -1.51 4.61 -9.31
C ASP A 96 -1.40 4.99 -10.80
N LEU A 97 -0.76 4.18 -11.65
CA LEU A 97 -0.66 4.49 -13.08
C LEU A 97 -1.85 3.95 -13.86
N THR A 98 -2.48 4.79 -14.68
CA THR A 98 -3.61 4.39 -15.54
C THR A 98 -3.21 3.37 -16.60
N SER A 99 -1.94 3.32 -17.00
CA SER A 99 -1.39 2.28 -17.88
C SER A 99 -1.55 0.87 -17.31
N ASN A 100 -1.62 0.73 -15.98
CA ASN A 100 -1.76 -0.54 -15.28
C ASN A 100 -3.22 -0.89 -14.94
N ALA A 101 -4.21 -0.12 -15.41
CA ALA A 101 -5.62 -0.37 -15.09
C ALA A 101 -6.12 -1.73 -15.58
N ALA A 102 -5.70 -2.15 -16.78
CA ALA A 102 -6.06 -3.46 -17.33
C ALA A 102 -5.52 -4.62 -16.47
N PHE A 103 -4.32 -4.46 -15.91
CA PHE A 103 -3.78 -5.43 -14.96
C PHE A 103 -4.65 -5.50 -13.68
N GLN A 104 -5.04 -4.34 -13.13
CA GLN A 104 -5.89 -4.28 -11.93
C GLN A 104 -7.30 -4.83 -12.14
N GLU A 105 -7.85 -4.72 -13.36
CA GLU A 105 -9.12 -5.35 -13.72
C GLU A 105 -8.99 -6.88 -13.76
N LYS A 106 -7.87 -7.39 -14.27
CA LYS A 106 -7.60 -8.83 -14.37
C LYS A 106 -7.22 -9.46 -13.04
N TYR A 107 -6.47 -8.74 -12.21
CA TYR A 107 -6.01 -9.17 -10.89
C TYR A 107 -6.39 -8.12 -9.84
N PRO A 108 -7.62 -8.17 -9.30
CA PRO A 108 -8.09 -7.19 -8.34
C PRO A 108 -7.27 -7.20 -7.04
N VAL A 109 -6.78 -6.03 -6.63
CA VAL A 109 -5.96 -5.83 -5.44
C VAL A 109 -6.73 -5.03 -4.39
N GLU A 110 -6.77 -5.55 -3.17
CA GLU A 110 -7.46 -4.94 -2.02
C GLU A 110 -6.47 -4.41 -0.98
N PHE A 111 -5.25 -4.97 -0.97
CA PHE A 111 -4.19 -4.69 -0.02
C PHE A 111 -2.89 -4.45 -0.76
N TRP A 112 -2.10 -3.50 -0.27
CA TRP A 112 -0.79 -3.21 -0.82
C TRP A 112 0.30 -3.43 0.22
N PRO A 113 1.45 -4.02 -0.16
CA PRO A 113 1.69 -4.67 -1.44
C PRO A 113 0.89 -5.98 -1.58
N THR A 114 0.69 -6.43 -2.82
CA THR A 114 0.26 -7.81 -3.10
C THR A 114 1.26 -8.44 -4.05
N LEU A 115 1.77 -9.61 -3.68
CA LEU A 115 2.70 -10.40 -4.46
C LEU A 115 1.95 -11.51 -5.18
N TYR A 116 2.22 -11.69 -6.47
CA TYR A 116 1.69 -12.79 -7.26
C TYR A 116 2.79 -13.66 -7.85
N VAL A 117 2.49 -14.95 -8.03
CA VAL A 117 3.15 -15.78 -9.03
C VAL A 117 2.11 -16.19 -10.07
N ILE A 118 2.32 -15.81 -11.32
CA ILE A 118 1.39 -16.01 -12.42
C ILE A 118 1.98 -17.05 -13.38
N ASP A 119 1.15 -18.03 -13.76
CA ASP A 119 1.43 -18.93 -14.85
C ASP A 119 1.27 -18.18 -16.19
N PRO A 120 2.35 -17.95 -16.95
CA PRO A 120 2.27 -17.22 -18.21
C PRO A 120 1.53 -17.98 -19.32
N ARG A 121 1.29 -19.29 -19.17
CA ARG A 121 0.61 -20.13 -20.17
C ARG A 121 -0.89 -19.88 -20.20
N GLN A 122 -1.46 -19.60 -19.03
CA GLN A 122 -2.90 -19.41 -18.82
C GLN A 122 -3.24 -18.04 -18.25
N GLU A 123 -2.22 -17.24 -17.94
CA GLU A 123 -2.33 -15.98 -17.20
C GLU A 123 -3.09 -16.16 -15.88
N LYS A 124 -2.89 -17.30 -15.22
CA LYS A 124 -3.55 -17.65 -13.96
C LYS A 124 -2.60 -17.40 -12.80
N ALA A 125 -3.05 -16.65 -11.80
CA ALA A 125 -2.33 -16.53 -10.54
C ALA A 125 -2.35 -17.87 -9.79
N LEU A 126 -1.16 -18.38 -9.48
CA LEU A 126 -0.93 -19.63 -8.73
C LEU A 126 -0.63 -19.36 -7.26
N LEU A 127 -0.19 -18.14 -6.96
CA LEU A 127 0.09 -17.63 -5.64
C LEU A 127 -0.40 -16.19 -5.57
N ARG A 128 -1.02 -15.84 -4.44
CA ARG A 128 -1.37 -14.47 -4.04
C ARG A 128 -1.01 -14.32 -2.58
N PHE A 129 -0.17 -13.35 -2.27
CA PHE A 129 0.23 -13.02 -0.91
C PHE A 129 0.04 -11.53 -0.68
N ALA A 130 -0.83 -11.17 0.27
CA ALA A 130 -1.12 -9.78 0.62
C ALA A 130 -0.30 -9.36 1.83
N GLY A 131 0.38 -8.21 1.73
CA GLY A 131 1.20 -7.65 2.78
C GLY A 131 2.70 -7.83 2.56
N SER A 132 3.47 -7.54 3.61
CA SER A 132 4.92 -7.61 3.68
C SER A 132 5.43 -9.02 4.01
N ALA A 133 6.68 -9.27 3.66
CA ALA A 133 7.40 -10.50 3.98
C ALA A 133 8.85 -10.15 4.37
N THR A 134 9.46 -10.92 5.28
CA THR A 134 10.93 -10.91 5.40
C THR A 134 11.58 -11.53 4.15
N VAL A 135 12.89 -11.34 3.97
CA VAL A 135 13.65 -12.04 2.92
C VAL A 135 13.42 -13.55 2.98
N ALA A 136 13.47 -14.15 4.17
CA ALA A 136 13.25 -15.59 4.34
C ALA A 136 11.82 -16.04 4.00
N GLN A 137 10.80 -15.23 4.32
CA GLN A 137 9.43 -15.52 3.89
C GLN A 137 9.26 -15.37 2.38
N LEU A 138 9.85 -14.31 1.80
CA LEU A 138 9.82 -14.07 0.36
C LEU A 138 10.46 -15.23 -0.43
N GLU A 139 11.58 -15.77 0.05
CA GLU A 139 12.19 -16.97 -0.54
C GLU A 139 11.28 -18.20 -0.49
N LYS A 140 10.53 -18.38 0.62
CA LYS A 140 9.53 -19.46 0.70
C LYS A 140 8.38 -19.24 -0.28
N LEU A 141 7.94 -17.99 -0.49
CA LEU A 141 6.93 -17.66 -1.50
C LEU A 141 7.42 -17.98 -2.92
N PHE A 142 8.71 -17.74 -3.22
CA PHE A 142 9.30 -18.15 -4.49
C PHE A 142 9.21 -19.66 -4.68
N GLU A 143 9.60 -20.43 -3.68
CA GLU A 143 9.50 -21.88 -3.76
C GLU A 143 8.05 -22.36 -3.92
N ASP A 144 7.09 -21.73 -3.23
CA ASP A 144 5.66 -22.07 -3.32
C ASP A 144 5.14 -21.84 -4.73
N GLY A 145 5.46 -20.69 -5.31
CA GLY A 145 5.08 -20.33 -6.68
C GLY A 145 5.70 -21.26 -7.73
N GLU A 146 6.99 -21.60 -7.61
CA GLU A 146 7.64 -22.54 -8.52
C GLU A 146 7.04 -23.96 -8.44
N ARG A 147 6.75 -24.44 -7.22
CA ARG A 147 6.09 -25.74 -7.03
C ARG A 147 4.71 -25.76 -7.66
N ALA A 148 3.91 -24.72 -7.43
CA ALA A 148 2.60 -24.59 -8.06
C ALA A 148 2.70 -24.53 -9.59
N TYR A 149 3.71 -23.82 -10.13
CA TYR A 149 3.93 -23.70 -11.57
C TYR A 149 4.37 -25.00 -12.25
N LYS A 150 5.29 -25.75 -11.62
CA LYS A 150 5.75 -27.07 -12.08
C LYS A 150 4.63 -28.11 -12.01
N GLY A 151 3.67 -27.93 -11.10
CA GLY A 151 2.60 -28.87 -10.83
C GLY A 151 3.05 -30.05 -9.97
N GLY A 152 2.13 -30.99 -9.70
CA GLY A 152 2.42 -32.18 -8.89
C GLY A 152 2.44 -31.95 -7.38
N VAL A 153 2.06 -30.76 -6.90
CA VAL A 153 1.75 -30.53 -5.48
C VAL A 153 0.51 -31.32 -5.07
N THR A 154 0.51 -31.87 -3.85
CA THR A 154 -0.57 -32.71 -3.32
C THR A 154 -0.92 -32.34 -1.87
N GLY A 155 -2.09 -32.77 -1.39
CA GLY A 155 -2.54 -32.54 -0.01
C GLY A 155 -2.64 -31.07 0.36
N ALA A 156 -2.28 -30.73 1.60
CA ALA A 156 -2.34 -29.36 2.13
C ALA A 156 -1.63 -28.31 1.27
N GLU A 157 -0.53 -28.66 0.59
CA GLU A 157 0.17 -27.72 -0.31
C GLU A 157 -0.60 -27.43 -1.60
N ALA A 158 -1.29 -28.44 -2.15
CA ALA A 158 -2.17 -28.24 -3.30
C ALA A 158 -3.40 -27.40 -2.93
N LEU A 159 -3.96 -27.62 -1.73
CA LEU A 159 -5.07 -26.83 -1.21
C LEU A 159 -4.66 -25.38 -0.95
N LEU A 160 -3.47 -25.14 -0.40
CA LEU A 160 -2.92 -23.79 -0.23
C LEU A 160 -2.81 -23.05 -1.56
N ALA A 161 -2.17 -23.65 -2.57
CA ALA A 161 -2.04 -23.05 -3.89
C ALA A 161 -3.42 -22.81 -4.56
N ARG A 162 -4.36 -23.73 -4.38
CA ARG A 162 -5.74 -23.57 -4.88
C ARG A 162 -6.46 -22.42 -4.18
N GLY A 163 -6.33 -22.30 -2.86
CA GLY A 163 -6.88 -21.20 -2.07
C GLY A 163 -6.37 -19.84 -2.54
N ASP A 164 -5.06 -19.72 -2.74
CA ASP A 164 -4.44 -18.51 -3.26
C ASP A 164 -4.95 -18.15 -4.66
N ALA A 165 -5.05 -19.15 -5.55
CA ALA A 165 -5.57 -18.95 -6.90
C ALA A 165 -7.04 -18.50 -6.90
N LEU A 166 -7.88 -19.12 -6.05
CA LEU A 166 -9.28 -18.71 -5.88
C LEU A 166 -9.37 -17.27 -5.37
N TYR A 167 -8.51 -16.88 -4.42
CA TYR A 167 -8.51 -15.52 -3.92
C TYR A 167 -8.01 -14.51 -4.98
N ALA A 168 -7.04 -14.90 -5.81
CA ALA A 168 -6.62 -14.10 -6.95
C ALA A 168 -7.73 -13.90 -8.00
N GLU A 169 -8.62 -14.88 -8.17
CA GLU A 169 -9.82 -14.80 -9.02
C GLU A 169 -10.98 -13.99 -8.39
N GLY A 170 -10.80 -13.43 -7.18
CA GLY A 170 -11.85 -12.71 -6.45
C GLY A 170 -12.88 -13.60 -5.77
N ARG A 171 -12.62 -14.91 -5.68
CA ARG A 171 -13.51 -15.93 -5.09
C ARG A 171 -13.17 -16.16 -3.63
N SER A 172 -13.20 -15.08 -2.84
CA SER A 172 -12.67 -15.03 -1.47
C SER A 172 -13.33 -16.04 -0.51
N ALA A 173 -14.63 -16.28 -0.65
CA ALA A 173 -15.33 -17.27 0.19
C ALA A 173 -14.86 -18.71 -0.09
N GLU A 174 -14.75 -19.09 -1.36
CA GLU A 174 -14.28 -20.42 -1.77
C GLU A 174 -12.79 -20.61 -1.45
N ALA A 175 -12.01 -19.53 -1.54
CA ALA A 175 -10.62 -19.52 -1.09
C ALA A 175 -10.52 -19.82 0.41
N ALA A 176 -11.33 -19.15 1.24
CA ALA A 176 -11.36 -19.39 2.68
C ALA A 176 -11.76 -20.84 3.02
N GLU A 177 -12.79 -21.39 2.38
CA GLU A 177 -13.19 -22.79 2.55
C GLU A 177 -12.04 -23.74 2.21
N THR A 178 -11.38 -23.54 1.06
CA THR A 178 -10.25 -24.36 0.63
C THR A 178 -9.06 -24.27 1.60
N LEU A 179 -8.80 -23.08 2.18
CA LEU A 179 -7.70 -22.87 3.11
C LEU A 179 -7.97 -23.45 4.50
N VAL A 180 -9.25 -23.53 4.91
CA VAL A 180 -9.65 -24.32 6.09
C VAL A 180 -9.34 -25.79 5.88
N GLU A 181 -9.68 -26.35 4.71
CA GLU A 181 -9.32 -27.73 4.35
C GLU A 181 -7.80 -27.94 4.36
N ALA A 182 -7.04 -26.99 3.80
CA ALA A 182 -5.57 -27.04 3.79
C ALA A 182 -5.00 -27.16 5.21
N LEU A 183 -5.48 -26.35 6.16
CA LEU A 183 -5.02 -26.37 7.55
C LEU A 183 -5.44 -27.64 8.31
N ALA A 184 -6.57 -28.23 7.95
CA ALA A 184 -7.09 -29.47 8.53
C ALA A 184 -6.31 -30.71 8.05
N GLU A 185 -5.91 -30.75 6.77
CA GLU A 185 -5.07 -31.83 6.22
C GLU A 185 -3.58 -31.66 6.56
N ALA A 186 -3.15 -30.44 6.89
CA ALA A 186 -1.75 -30.14 7.14
C ALA A 186 -1.18 -30.91 8.33
N PRO A 187 0.01 -31.51 8.20
CA PRO A 187 0.77 -32.03 9.34
C PRO A 187 0.94 -31.01 10.46
N ALA A 188 1.15 -31.48 11.69
CA ALA A 188 1.33 -30.60 12.84
C ALA A 188 2.57 -29.70 12.70
N ASP A 189 3.64 -30.22 12.11
CA ASP A 189 4.92 -29.56 11.85
C ASP A 189 5.01 -28.90 10.47
N TRP A 190 3.88 -28.74 9.77
CA TRP A 190 3.87 -28.19 8.42
C TRP A 190 4.45 -26.77 8.37
N SER A 191 5.56 -26.62 7.65
CA SER A 191 6.34 -25.39 7.61
C SER A 191 5.61 -24.19 6.99
N ARG A 192 4.49 -24.42 6.30
CA ARG A 192 3.61 -23.39 5.70
C ARG A 192 2.41 -23.02 6.56
N ARG A 193 2.23 -23.61 7.76
CA ARG A 193 1.06 -23.35 8.61
C ARG A 193 0.82 -21.86 8.85
N GLY A 194 1.87 -21.11 9.22
CA GLY A 194 1.75 -19.66 9.44
C GLY A 194 1.25 -18.90 8.21
N ARG A 195 1.86 -19.13 7.05
CA ARG A 195 1.42 -18.54 5.77
C ARG A 195 -0.01 -18.92 5.40
N ALA A 196 -0.39 -20.19 5.60
CA ALA A 196 -1.73 -20.66 5.31
C ALA A 196 -2.78 -19.99 6.22
N VAL A 197 -2.45 -19.74 7.49
CA VAL A 197 -3.29 -18.94 8.40
C VAL A 197 -3.42 -17.51 7.91
N GLU A 198 -2.33 -16.84 7.50
CA GLU A 198 -2.40 -15.50 6.92
C GLU A 198 -3.29 -15.45 5.67
N SER A 199 -3.13 -16.43 4.78
CA SER A 199 -3.90 -16.55 3.53
C SER A 199 -5.39 -16.76 3.85
N LEU A 200 -5.71 -17.62 4.83
CA LEU A 200 -7.07 -17.88 5.27
C LEU A 200 -7.73 -16.62 5.83
N LEU A 201 -7.07 -15.95 6.78
CA LEU A 201 -7.64 -14.75 7.43
C LEU A 201 -7.85 -13.62 6.42
N THR A 202 -6.94 -13.47 5.47
CA THR A 202 -7.08 -12.49 4.38
C THR A 202 -8.24 -12.84 3.47
N ALA A 203 -8.40 -14.10 3.07
CA ALA A 203 -9.53 -14.56 2.26
C ALA A 203 -10.87 -14.38 2.98
N MET A 204 -10.94 -14.69 4.29
CA MET A 204 -12.14 -14.47 5.10
C MET A 204 -12.48 -12.99 5.23
N TYR A 205 -11.47 -12.12 5.39
CA TYR A 205 -11.66 -10.67 5.37
C TYR A 205 -12.23 -10.21 4.02
N GLY A 206 -11.63 -10.63 2.90
CA GLY A 206 -12.11 -10.31 1.55
C GLY A 206 -13.53 -10.83 1.28
N ALA A 207 -13.89 -11.97 1.88
CA ALA A 207 -15.24 -12.54 1.85
C ALA A 207 -16.23 -11.81 2.79
N LYS A 208 -15.79 -10.78 3.52
CA LYS A 208 -16.56 -10.03 4.53
C LYS A 208 -17.07 -10.89 5.69
N GLN A 209 -16.39 -12.00 5.97
CA GLN A 209 -16.69 -12.92 7.07
C GLN A 209 -16.00 -12.45 8.38
N HIS A 210 -16.18 -11.18 8.74
CA HIS A 210 -15.37 -10.50 9.77
C HIS A 210 -15.41 -11.18 11.15
N GLU A 211 -16.59 -11.59 11.62
CA GLU A 211 -16.73 -12.26 12.93
C GLU A 211 -16.07 -13.64 12.91
N ALA A 212 -16.37 -14.44 11.88
CA ALA A 212 -15.78 -15.78 11.73
C ALA A 212 -14.26 -15.70 11.57
N CYS A 213 -13.74 -14.68 10.85
CA CYS A 213 -12.32 -14.41 10.72
C CYS A 213 -11.66 -14.14 12.08
N ALA A 214 -12.26 -13.28 12.90
CA ALA A 214 -11.75 -12.95 14.23
C ALA A 214 -11.69 -14.19 15.15
N HIS A 215 -12.74 -15.02 15.14
CA HIS A 215 -12.73 -16.30 15.84
C HIS A 215 -11.66 -17.26 15.31
N LYS A 216 -11.54 -17.37 13.98
CA LYS A 216 -10.56 -18.25 13.35
C LYS A 216 -9.12 -17.84 13.69
N ALA A 217 -8.84 -16.54 13.77
CA ALA A 217 -7.54 -16.05 14.22
C ALA A 217 -7.22 -16.52 15.65
N LEU A 218 -8.16 -16.36 16.59
CA LEU A 218 -7.98 -16.82 17.97
C LEU A 218 -7.83 -18.35 18.09
N GLU A 219 -8.46 -19.10 17.19
CA GLU A 219 -8.37 -20.56 17.12
C GLU A 219 -7.00 -21.05 16.58
N GLU A 220 -6.48 -20.41 15.53
CA GLU A 220 -5.29 -20.87 14.82
C GLU A 220 -3.98 -20.33 15.40
N LEU A 221 -3.98 -19.15 16.04
CA LEU A 221 -2.78 -18.56 16.62
C LEU A 221 -2.10 -19.48 17.66
N PRO A 222 -2.81 -20.18 18.58
CA PRO A 222 -2.19 -21.14 19.49
C PRO A 222 -1.52 -22.34 18.80
N LYS A 223 -1.93 -22.68 17.57
CA LYS A 223 -1.41 -23.78 16.76
C LYS A 223 -0.28 -23.33 15.81
N THR A 224 -0.02 -22.03 15.75
CA THR A 224 0.91 -21.42 14.79
C THR A 224 2.24 -21.10 15.48
N PRO A 225 3.40 -21.47 14.91
CA PRO A 225 4.69 -21.13 15.48
C PRO A 225 4.88 -19.62 15.64
N ARG A 226 5.40 -19.18 16.80
CA ARG A 226 5.69 -17.77 17.09
C ARG A 226 6.72 -17.23 16.08
N SER A 227 6.24 -16.42 15.15
CA SER A 227 6.96 -15.94 13.95
C SER A 227 6.29 -14.67 13.42
N LEU A 228 6.82 -14.04 12.36
CA LEU A 228 6.15 -12.92 11.72
C LEU A 228 4.73 -13.31 11.24
N SER A 229 4.56 -14.51 10.66
CA SER A 229 3.23 -15.01 10.28
C SER A 229 2.24 -15.07 11.45
N TRP A 230 2.72 -15.36 12.66
CA TRP A 230 1.89 -15.32 13.86
C TRP A 230 1.49 -13.90 14.24
N ALA A 231 2.43 -12.95 14.18
CA ALA A 231 2.15 -11.54 14.43
C ALA A 231 1.17 -10.96 13.40
N ASN A 232 1.33 -11.32 12.12
CA ASN A 232 0.42 -10.97 11.04
C ASN A 232 -0.96 -11.60 11.24
N GLY A 233 -1.04 -12.85 11.71
CA GLY A 233 -2.32 -13.47 12.07
C GLY A 233 -3.06 -12.72 13.17
N ALA A 234 -2.34 -12.22 14.19
CA ALA A 234 -2.92 -11.37 15.23
C ALA A 234 -3.39 -10.02 14.67
N LEU A 235 -2.60 -9.38 13.80
CA LEU A 235 -2.95 -8.14 13.11
C LEU A 235 -4.19 -8.31 12.22
N LEU A 236 -4.24 -9.36 11.39
CA LEU A 236 -5.37 -9.65 10.50
C LEU A 236 -6.65 -9.96 11.28
N GLY A 237 -6.55 -10.76 12.35
CA GLY A 237 -7.67 -10.99 13.26
C GLY A 237 -8.18 -9.67 13.85
N MET A 238 -7.27 -8.77 14.23
CA MET A 238 -7.61 -7.46 14.76
C MET A 238 -8.32 -6.57 13.71
N TYR A 239 -7.88 -6.59 12.44
CA TYR A 239 -8.62 -5.93 11.35
C TYR A 239 -10.02 -6.52 11.15
N CYS A 240 -10.16 -7.84 11.24
CA CYS A 240 -11.45 -8.50 11.14
C CYS A 240 -12.42 -8.01 12.22
N VAL A 241 -12.04 -7.98 13.49
CA VAL A 241 -12.94 -7.51 14.56
C VAL A 241 -13.18 -5.99 14.52
N LEU A 242 -12.21 -5.18 14.08
CA LEU A 242 -12.41 -3.73 13.88
C LEU A 242 -13.36 -3.41 12.72
N SER A 243 -13.60 -4.38 11.83
CA SER A 243 -14.53 -4.24 10.70
C SER A 243 -15.96 -4.69 11.05
N LEU A 244 -16.20 -5.09 12.31
CA LEU A 244 -17.56 -5.33 12.82
C LEU A 244 -18.24 -4.00 13.20
N PRO A 245 -19.58 -3.94 13.15
CA PRO A 245 -20.33 -2.84 13.74
C PRO A 245 -19.94 -2.60 15.21
N GLU A 246 -19.94 -1.34 15.66
CA GLU A 246 -19.54 -0.99 17.04
C GLU A 246 -20.38 -1.70 18.11
N ASP A 247 -21.67 -1.92 17.82
CA ASP A 247 -22.67 -2.56 18.67
C ASP A 247 -22.77 -4.09 18.47
N HIS A 248 -21.87 -4.68 17.68
CA HIS A 248 -21.86 -6.12 17.44
C HIS A 248 -21.62 -6.91 18.75
N ALA A 249 -22.48 -7.90 19.03
CA ALA A 249 -22.50 -8.60 20.32
C ALA A 249 -21.16 -9.24 20.71
N ALA A 250 -20.49 -9.92 19.77
CA ALA A 250 -19.18 -10.54 19.99
C ALA A 250 -17.99 -9.53 19.95
N GLY A 251 -18.23 -8.27 19.55
CA GLY A 251 -17.18 -7.32 19.22
C GLY A 251 -16.26 -6.99 20.39
N ALA A 252 -16.80 -6.80 21.61
CA ALA A 252 -16.00 -6.43 22.77
C ALA A 252 -15.05 -7.55 23.23
N GLU A 253 -15.56 -8.79 23.31
CA GLU A 253 -14.78 -9.96 23.71
C GLU A 253 -13.68 -10.28 22.69
N LEU A 254 -14.05 -10.34 21.40
CA LEU A 254 -13.10 -10.59 20.31
C LEU A 254 -12.00 -9.52 20.25
N ARG A 255 -12.35 -8.24 20.41
CA ARG A 255 -11.37 -7.15 20.46
C ARG A 255 -10.39 -7.35 21.61
N GLY A 256 -10.88 -7.68 22.81
CA GLY A 256 -10.03 -7.92 23.98
C GLY A 256 -9.05 -9.08 23.76
N GLY A 257 -9.54 -10.21 23.23
CA GLY A 257 -8.71 -11.39 22.96
C GLY A 257 -7.64 -11.15 21.88
N LEU A 258 -8.01 -10.49 20.78
CA LEU A 258 -7.10 -10.19 19.68
C LEU A 258 -6.11 -9.09 20.03
N GLU A 259 -6.53 -8.04 20.74
CA GLU A 259 -5.61 -7.00 21.19
C GLU A 259 -4.56 -7.58 22.15
N ALA A 260 -4.93 -8.55 23.00
CA ALA A 260 -3.97 -9.26 23.84
C ALA A 260 -2.94 -10.03 23.00
N LYS A 261 -3.33 -10.63 21.86
CA LYS A 261 -2.39 -11.28 20.93
C LYS A 261 -1.47 -10.28 20.23
N VAL A 262 -1.97 -9.11 19.87
CA VAL A 262 -1.14 -8.03 19.30
C VAL A 262 -0.16 -7.49 20.35
N ALA A 263 -0.58 -7.31 21.60
CA ALA A 263 0.31 -6.93 22.69
C ALA A 263 1.38 -8.01 22.95
N GLU A 264 1.01 -9.28 22.88
CA GLU A 264 1.93 -10.42 22.97
C GLU A 264 2.95 -10.44 21.82
N ALA A 265 2.57 -10.03 20.60
CA ALA A 265 3.50 -9.90 19.47
C ALA A 265 4.56 -8.81 19.70
N LEU A 266 4.17 -7.71 20.36
CA LEU A 266 5.07 -6.60 20.69
C LEU A 266 5.98 -6.90 21.89
N ALA A 267 5.55 -7.77 22.80
CA ALA A 267 6.26 -8.12 24.03
C ALA A 267 7.44 -9.10 23.81
N PRO A 268 8.44 -9.12 24.73
CA PRO A 268 9.48 -10.14 24.74
C PRO A 268 8.94 -11.58 24.93
N PRO A 269 9.57 -12.61 24.34
CA PRO A 269 10.69 -12.52 23.39
C PRO A 269 10.23 -11.92 22.05
N ALA A 270 11.05 -11.01 21.53
CA ALA A 270 10.72 -10.26 20.33
C ALA A 270 10.62 -11.20 19.12
N ILE A 271 9.56 -11.04 18.33
CA ILE A 271 9.44 -11.63 17.01
C ILE A 271 10.27 -10.79 16.03
N GLU A 272 11.09 -11.45 15.21
CA GLU A 272 11.81 -10.81 14.10
C GLU A 272 10.79 -10.33 13.05
N MET A 273 10.77 -9.02 12.81
CA MET A 273 9.86 -8.36 11.86
C MET A 273 10.43 -6.99 11.47
N SER A 274 9.96 -6.42 10.36
CA SER A 274 10.39 -5.07 9.99
C SER A 274 9.82 -4.03 10.96
N ALA A 275 10.45 -2.85 11.00
CA ALA A 275 9.92 -1.73 11.77
C ALA A 275 8.52 -1.29 11.28
N ASP A 276 8.23 -1.50 10.00
CA ASP A 276 6.91 -1.24 9.41
C ASP A 276 5.85 -2.23 9.93
N ASP A 277 6.17 -3.53 9.98
CA ASP A 277 5.26 -4.55 10.53
C ASP A 277 4.96 -4.28 12.01
N ARG A 278 6.01 -3.96 12.79
CA ARG A 278 5.87 -3.56 14.20
C ARG A 278 5.00 -2.32 14.35
N SER A 279 5.15 -1.37 13.43
CA SER A 279 4.33 -0.17 13.39
C SER A 279 2.85 -0.47 13.11
N GLY A 280 2.54 -1.45 12.26
CA GLY A 280 1.16 -1.90 12.04
C GLY A 280 0.49 -2.46 13.30
N LEU A 281 1.27 -3.17 14.13
CA LEU A 281 0.80 -3.66 15.44
C LEU A 281 0.50 -2.51 16.41
N TYR A 282 1.30 -1.44 16.42
CA TYR A 282 0.98 -0.23 17.19
C TYR A 282 -0.30 0.43 16.68
N GLU A 283 -0.39 0.64 15.37
CA GLU A 283 -1.54 1.29 14.74
C GLU A 283 -2.85 0.59 15.10
N VAL A 284 -2.91 -0.73 14.92
CA VAL A 284 -4.14 -1.48 15.16
C VAL A 284 -4.55 -1.49 16.64
N ARG A 285 -3.57 -1.43 17.56
CA ARG A 285 -3.85 -1.26 18.99
C ARG A 285 -4.39 0.12 19.31
N VAL A 286 -3.83 1.17 18.71
CA VAL A 286 -4.39 2.54 18.84
C VAL A 286 -5.83 2.55 18.36
N GLN A 287 -6.11 2.00 17.18
CA GLN A 287 -7.48 1.89 16.63
C GLN A 287 -8.42 1.12 17.57
N ALA A 288 -7.97 0.01 18.16
CA ALA A 288 -8.75 -0.75 19.13
C ALA A 288 -9.13 0.09 20.36
N ARG A 289 -8.20 0.93 20.86
CA ARG A 289 -8.45 1.84 21.98
C ARG A 289 -9.35 3.01 21.62
N GLU A 290 -9.33 3.48 20.38
CA GLU A 290 -10.28 4.48 19.87
C GLU A 290 -11.71 3.94 19.86
N VAL A 291 -11.92 2.71 19.36
CA VAL A 291 -13.24 2.05 19.39
C VAL A 291 -13.71 1.82 20.82
N ALA A 292 -12.79 1.50 21.74
CA ALA A 292 -13.06 1.39 23.17
C ALA A 292 -13.28 2.73 23.87
N LYS A 293 -13.11 3.87 23.17
CA LYS A 293 -13.20 5.24 23.69
C LYS A 293 -12.24 5.51 24.86
N ASP A 294 -11.10 4.82 24.88
CA ASP A 294 -10.05 4.95 25.90
C ASP A 294 -9.01 5.99 25.45
N THR A 295 -9.38 7.27 25.58
CA THR A 295 -8.53 8.39 25.16
C THR A 295 -7.15 8.40 25.85
N ALA A 296 -7.07 7.93 27.10
CA ALA A 296 -5.81 7.88 27.83
C ALA A 296 -4.87 6.84 27.20
N ALA A 297 -5.37 5.64 26.91
CA ALA A 297 -4.58 4.60 26.23
C ALA A 297 -4.22 5.01 24.79
N VAL A 298 -5.12 5.68 24.06
CA VAL A 298 -4.82 6.21 22.71
C VAL A 298 -3.61 7.14 22.76
N LYS A 299 -3.59 8.11 23.69
CA LYS A 299 -2.45 9.04 23.82
C LYS A 299 -1.18 8.33 24.26
N ALA A 300 -1.24 7.46 25.27
CA ALA A 300 -0.06 6.73 25.75
C ALA A 300 0.57 5.84 24.67
N LEU A 301 -0.24 5.04 23.97
CA LEU A 301 0.22 4.17 22.88
C LEU A 301 0.74 4.99 21.69
N SER A 302 0.10 6.10 21.35
CA SER A 302 0.56 6.95 20.25
C SER A 302 1.89 7.63 20.54
N GLU A 303 2.18 7.98 21.81
CA GLU A 303 3.48 8.54 22.20
C GLU A 303 4.58 7.48 22.11
N GLU A 304 4.34 6.27 22.62
CA GLU A 304 5.25 5.13 22.47
C GLU A 304 5.52 4.82 20.99
N TRP A 305 4.46 4.78 20.19
CA TRP A 305 4.52 4.51 18.77
C TRP A 305 5.31 5.58 18.00
N LEU A 306 5.04 6.86 18.27
CA LEU A 306 5.75 7.96 17.63
C LEU A 306 7.24 7.95 18.00
N ALA A 307 7.58 7.73 19.27
CA ALA A 307 8.96 7.63 19.72
C ALA A 307 9.69 6.45 19.05
N PHE A 308 9.04 5.29 18.91
CA PHE A 308 9.56 4.16 18.16
C PHE A 308 9.85 4.53 16.70
N LEU A 309 8.89 5.13 16.00
CA LEU A 309 9.03 5.52 14.60
C LEU A 309 10.12 6.58 14.38
N GLU A 310 10.23 7.56 15.27
CA GLU A 310 11.30 8.58 15.23
C GLU A 310 12.68 7.93 15.43
N GLY A 311 12.78 6.98 16.36
CA GLY A 311 13.99 6.19 16.58
C GLY A 311 14.41 5.36 15.37
N GLU A 312 13.46 4.70 14.69
CA GLU A 312 13.74 3.92 13.48
C GLU A 312 14.07 4.82 12.27
N ALA A 313 13.38 5.95 12.12
CA ALA A 313 13.69 6.93 11.09
C ALA A 313 15.11 7.52 11.26
N ALA A 314 15.57 7.72 12.50
CA ALA A 314 16.92 8.22 12.77
C ALA A 314 18.03 7.22 12.39
N LYS A 315 17.72 5.91 12.39
CA LYS A 315 18.65 4.83 12.01
C LYS A 315 18.61 4.49 10.52
N ALA A 316 17.65 5.05 9.77
CA ALA A 316 17.44 4.68 8.39
C ALA A 316 18.67 5.02 7.50
N PRO A 317 19.11 4.10 6.64
CA PRO A 317 20.38 4.23 5.90
C PRO A 317 20.36 5.28 4.79
N ASN A 318 19.18 5.70 4.35
CA ASN A 318 18.99 6.67 3.25
C ASN A 318 17.60 7.33 3.34
N PRO A 319 17.35 8.41 2.56
CA PRO A 319 16.05 9.06 2.55
C PRO A 319 14.87 8.13 2.21
N GLN A 320 15.03 7.22 1.25
CA GLN A 320 13.96 6.29 0.85
C GLN A 320 13.50 5.43 2.04
N ALA A 321 14.45 4.81 2.74
CA ALA A 321 14.21 4.03 3.95
C ALA A 321 13.60 4.88 5.07
N ARG A 322 14.09 6.10 5.28
CA ARG A 322 13.58 7.01 6.32
C ARG A 322 12.11 7.39 6.10
N THR A 323 11.73 7.61 4.85
CA THR A 323 10.39 8.05 4.47
C THR A 323 9.32 6.96 4.55
N VAL A 324 9.71 5.69 4.78
CA VAL A 324 8.78 4.60 5.13
C VAL A 324 7.91 5.01 6.32
N PHE A 325 8.50 5.67 7.32
CA PHE A 325 7.84 6.02 8.57
C PHE A 325 7.00 7.30 8.50
N ASP A 326 7.00 8.04 7.38
CA ASP A 326 6.36 9.37 7.29
C ASP A 326 4.85 9.33 7.52
N SER A 327 4.14 8.34 6.97
CA SER A 327 2.70 8.20 7.16
C SER A 327 2.34 7.92 8.61
N HIS A 328 3.04 6.99 9.24
CA HIS A 328 2.75 6.58 10.61
C HIS A 328 3.21 7.63 11.63
N ARG A 329 4.30 8.35 11.38
CA ARG A 329 4.70 9.50 12.23
C ARG A 329 3.65 10.60 12.18
N MET A 330 3.15 10.92 10.98
CA MET A 330 2.03 11.85 10.81
C MET A 330 0.79 11.38 11.57
N LEU A 331 0.42 10.10 11.41
CA LEU A 331 -0.77 9.53 12.06
C LEU A 331 -0.65 9.57 13.59
N ALA A 332 0.45 9.07 14.15
CA ALA A 332 0.68 9.07 15.60
C ALA A 332 0.69 10.49 16.18
N ALA A 333 1.35 11.44 15.51
CA ALA A 333 1.34 12.86 15.92
C ALA A 333 -0.07 13.47 15.89
N MET A 334 -0.91 13.09 14.93
CA MET A 334 -2.32 13.51 14.88
C MET A 334 -3.14 12.90 16.03
N LYS A 335 -2.93 11.62 16.37
CA LYS A 335 -3.59 10.96 17.51
C LYS A 335 -3.18 11.57 18.86
N LEU A 336 -1.98 12.14 18.93
CA LEU A 336 -1.48 12.91 20.08
C LEU A 336 -1.97 14.36 20.12
N GLU A 337 -2.79 14.79 19.16
CA GLU A 337 -3.22 16.19 19.01
C GLU A 337 -2.04 17.16 18.88
N THR A 338 -0.90 16.68 18.38
CA THR A 338 0.34 17.47 18.15
C THR A 338 0.82 17.35 16.71
N PRO A 339 -0.03 17.65 15.70
CA PRO A 339 0.29 17.47 14.28
C PRO A 339 1.57 18.20 13.83
N ALA A 340 1.95 19.28 14.51
CA ALA A 340 3.17 20.04 14.24
C ALA A 340 4.46 19.21 14.40
N ARG A 341 4.47 18.17 15.25
CA ARG A 341 5.67 17.33 15.49
C ARG A 341 6.16 16.63 14.23
N ALA A 342 5.26 16.24 13.33
CA ALA A 342 5.61 15.53 12.10
C ALA A 342 6.06 16.46 10.96
N ILE A 343 5.86 17.78 11.08
CA ILE A 343 6.16 18.74 10.00
C ILE A 343 7.65 18.76 9.63
N PRO A 344 8.63 18.93 10.57
CA PRO A 344 10.04 19.04 10.18
C PRO A 344 10.56 17.79 9.47
N ALA A 345 10.10 16.61 9.89
CA ALA A 345 10.45 15.35 9.26
C ALA A 345 9.95 15.28 7.81
N LEU A 346 8.72 15.73 7.55
CA LEU A 346 8.14 15.76 6.20
C LEU A 346 8.76 16.84 5.32
N GLU A 347 9.12 18.01 5.86
CA GLU A 347 9.87 19.05 5.14
C GLU A 347 11.24 18.52 4.70
N GLN A 348 11.93 17.78 5.57
CA GLN A 348 13.18 17.10 5.22
C GLN A 348 12.97 16.02 4.16
N SER A 349 11.91 15.22 4.27
CA SER A 349 11.55 14.22 3.25
C SER A 349 11.25 14.86 1.89
N GLU A 350 10.53 15.98 1.85
CA GLU A 350 10.26 16.72 0.60
C GLU A 350 11.56 17.21 -0.05
N LYS A 351 12.49 17.74 0.75
CA LYS A 351 13.79 18.22 0.27
C LYS A 351 14.65 17.10 -0.30
N ASP A 352 14.70 15.96 0.38
CA ASP A 352 15.56 14.84 -0.01
C ASP A 352 14.97 14.03 -1.17
N LEU A 353 13.64 14.02 -1.33
CA LEU A 353 12.92 13.32 -2.38
C LEU A 353 12.03 14.30 -3.19
N PRO A 354 12.62 15.22 -3.97
CA PRO A 354 11.89 16.32 -4.61
C PRO A 354 10.92 15.89 -5.72
N GLN A 355 10.90 14.60 -6.10
CA GLN A 355 9.95 14.03 -7.06
C GLN A 355 8.83 13.23 -6.38
N ASP A 356 8.93 12.97 -5.08
CA ASP A 356 7.89 12.28 -4.32
C ASP A 356 6.78 13.27 -3.97
N TYR A 357 5.54 12.99 -4.39
CA TYR A 357 4.39 13.83 -4.05
C TYR A 357 3.92 13.62 -2.60
N ASN A 358 4.32 12.52 -1.96
CA ASN A 358 3.78 12.15 -0.66
C ASN A 358 4.13 13.16 0.44
N PRO A 359 5.39 13.62 0.59
CA PRO A 359 5.73 14.64 1.57
C PRO A 359 4.90 15.94 1.41
N PRO A 360 4.82 16.61 0.24
CA PRO A 360 3.98 17.80 0.10
C PRO A 360 2.48 17.52 0.30
N ALA A 361 1.98 16.34 -0.08
CA ALA A 361 0.59 15.97 0.18
C ALA A 361 0.30 15.86 1.69
N ARG A 362 1.20 15.24 2.47
CA ARG A 362 1.09 15.14 3.93
C ARG A 362 1.26 16.50 4.61
N LEU A 363 2.23 17.30 4.17
CA LEU A 363 2.43 18.67 4.63
C LEU A 363 1.19 19.54 4.41
N SER A 364 0.52 19.43 3.25
CA SER A 364 -0.72 20.17 2.99
C SER A 364 -1.80 19.90 4.05
N THR A 365 -1.88 18.66 4.53
CA THR A 365 -2.81 18.27 5.59
C THR A 365 -2.37 18.83 6.94
N LEU A 366 -1.10 18.65 7.30
CA LEU A 366 -0.59 19.11 8.60
C LEU A 366 -0.60 20.63 8.73
N TYR A 367 -0.18 21.37 7.70
CA TYR A 367 -0.24 22.83 7.66
C TYR A 367 -1.68 23.34 7.83
N ARG A 368 -2.67 22.69 7.20
CA ARG A 368 -4.09 23.03 7.42
C ARG A 368 -4.49 22.84 8.88
N LEU A 369 -4.11 21.71 9.49
CA LEU A 369 -4.45 21.41 10.88
C LEU A 369 -3.84 22.40 11.88
N VAL A 370 -2.69 22.99 11.57
CA VAL A 370 -2.05 24.02 12.41
C VAL A 370 -2.36 25.46 11.98
N GLY A 371 -3.32 25.65 11.06
CA GLY A 371 -3.78 26.96 10.61
C GLY A 371 -2.85 27.69 9.63
N ARG A 372 -1.78 27.06 9.13
CA ARG A 372 -0.87 27.59 8.11
C ARG A 372 -1.48 27.41 6.70
N LEU A 373 -2.60 28.09 6.43
CA LEU A 373 -3.42 27.82 5.25
C LEU A 373 -2.75 28.17 3.90
N ASP A 374 -1.90 29.20 3.86
CA ASP A 374 -1.13 29.53 2.65
C ASP A 374 -0.07 28.46 2.35
N ASP A 375 0.65 28.00 3.38
CA ASP A 375 1.62 26.91 3.24
C ASP A 375 0.93 25.60 2.85
N ALA A 376 -0.26 25.35 3.40
CA ALA A 376 -1.08 24.19 3.05
C ALA A 376 -1.44 24.20 1.55
N LEU A 377 -1.88 25.35 1.03
CA LEU A 377 -2.26 25.51 -0.37
C LEU A 377 -1.04 25.35 -1.30
N ALA A 378 0.09 25.96 -0.92
CA ALA A 378 1.35 25.84 -1.66
C ALA A 378 1.89 24.39 -1.67
N ALA A 379 1.78 23.68 -0.55
CA ALA A 379 2.14 22.27 -0.46
C ALA A 379 1.20 21.40 -1.34
N SER A 380 -0.09 21.72 -1.37
CA SER A 380 -1.05 21.06 -2.27
C SER A 380 -0.69 21.27 -3.75
N ASP A 381 -0.26 22.47 -4.16
CA ASP A 381 0.22 22.73 -5.52
C ASP A 381 1.43 21.86 -5.88
N ARG A 382 2.41 21.75 -4.97
CA ARG A 382 3.60 20.90 -5.17
C ARG A 382 3.24 19.42 -5.26
N ALA A 383 2.26 18.95 -4.49
CA ALA A 383 1.74 17.60 -4.58
C ALA A 383 1.01 17.35 -5.92
N LEU A 384 0.12 18.26 -6.33
CA LEU A 384 -0.64 18.18 -7.58
C LEU A 384 0.23 18.21 -8.84
N ALA A 385 1.43 18.78 -8.76
CA ALA A 385 2.42 18.76 -9.84
C ALA A 385 3.06 17.38 -10.06
N ARG A 386 2.94 16.44 -9.12
CA ARG A 386 3.67 15.16 -9.10
C ARG A 386 2.77 13.93 -8.97
N VAL A 387 1.65 14.06 -8.26
CA VAL A 387 0.72 12.95 -8.03
C VAL A 387 0.06 12.50 -9.34
N GLN A 388 -0.04 11.18 -9.52
CA GLN A 388 -0.63 10.55 -10.69
C GLN A 388 -1.83 9.67 -10.30
N GLY A 389 -2.65 9.35 -11.31
CA GLY A 389 -3.85 8.52 -11.21
C GLY A 389 -4.78 8.83 -10.04
N ALA A 390 -5.39 7.78 -9.49
CA ALA A 390 -6.48 7.90 -8.53
C ALA A 390 -6.11 8.71 -7.28
N ARG A 391 -4.84 8.67 -6.85
CA ARG A 391 -4.40 9.41 -5.65
C ARG A 391 -4.49 10.93 -5.81
N ARG A 392 -4.52 11.45 -7.04
CA ARG A 392 -4.78 12.88 -7.33
C ARG A 392 -6.13 13.33 -6.74
N LEU A 393 -7.14 12.47 -6.71
CA LEU A 393 -8.45 12.79 -6.13
C LEU A 393 -8.37 13.12 -4.64
N SER A 394 -7.53 12.41 -3.88
CA SER A 394 -7.32 12.70 -2.45
C SER A 394 -6.65 14.06 -2.25
N VAL A 395 -5.68 14.42 -3.11
CA VAL A 395 -5.00 15.72 -3.04
C VAL A 395 -5.95 16.86 -3.41
N LEU A 396 -6.76 16.71 -4.47
CA LEU A 396 -7.78 17.70 -4.84
C LEU A 396 -8.86 17.87 -3.76
N SER A 397 -9.34 16.76 -3.18
CA SER A 397 -10.30 16.83 -2.07
C SER A 397 -9.73 17.56 -0.86
N GLY A 398 -8.47 17.28 -0.49
CA GLY A 398 -7.77 17.99 0.58
C GLY A 398 -7.53 19.47 0.26
N ARG A 399 -7.23 19.81 -1.00
CA ARG A 399 -7.14 21.21 -1.47
C ARG A 399 -8.46 21.95 -1.26
N ALA A 400 -9.59 21.32 -1.59
CA ALA A 400 -10.90 21.90 -1.34
C ALA A 400 -11.12 22.17 0.17
N ASP A 401 -10.68 21.28 1.07
CA ASP A 401 -10.75 21.54 2.53
C ASP A 401 -9.91 22.73 2.97
N ILE A 402 -8.73 22.91 2.35
CA ILE A 402 -7.87 24.08 2.61
C ILE A 402 -8.58 25.36 2.16
N LEU A 403 -9.19 25.36 0.98
CA LEU A 403 -9.89 26.52 0.43
C LEU A 403 -11.14 26.88 1.23
N VAL A 404 -11.89 25.87 1.71
CA VAL A 404 -13.01 26.09 2.66
C VAL A 404 -12.51 26.71 3.95
N ALA A 405 -11.40 26.23 4.52
CA ALA A 405 -10.81 26.82 5.72
C ALA A 405 -10.34 28.27 5.50
N ARG A 406 -9.98 28.64 4.26
CA ARG A 406 -9.67 30.02 3.85
C ARG A 406 -10.90 30.88 3.55
N GLN A 407 -12.11 30.33 3.66
CA GLN A 407 -13.35 30.98 3.25
C GLN A 407 -13.41 31.31 1.74
N ASP A 408 -12.62 30.61 0.92
CA ASP A 408 -12.64 30.70 -0.54
C ASP A 408 -13.52 29.59 -1.14
N THR A 409 -14.82 29.72 -0.92
CA THR A 409 -15.82 28.73 -1.38
C THR A 409 -15.85 28.60 -2.90
N ALA A 410 -15.63 29.70 -3.64
CA ALA A 410 -15.64 29.69 -5.10
C ALA A 410 -14.50 28.81 -5.65
N SER A 411 -13.28 28.95 -5.16
CA SER A 411 -12.16 28.10 -5.57
C SER A 411 -12.34 26.65 -5.08
N ALA A 412 -12.94 26.44 -3.89
CA ALA A 412 -13.23 25.11 -3.38
C ALA A 412 -14.22 24.34 -4.29
N VAL A 413 -15.29 25.00 -4.73
CA VAL A 413 -16.27 24.46 -5.69
C VAL A 413 -15.57 24.06 -7.00
N LYS A 414 -14.78 24.97 -7.59
CA LYS A 414 -14.04 24.70 -8.82
C LYS A 414 -13.07 23.51 -8.69
N THR A 415 -12.41 23.39 -7.54
CA THR A 415 -11.49 22.29 -7.25
C THR A 415 -12.22 20.95 -7.18
N LEU A 416 -13.42 20.91 -6.62
CA LEU A 416 -14.24 19.68 -6.57
C LEU A 416 -14.82 19.31 -7.94
N GLU A 417 -15.20 20.30 -8.75
CA GLU A 417 -15.61 20.07 -10.14
C GLU A 417 -14.48 19.48 -10.98
N GLU A 418 -13.23 19.97 -10.81
CA GLU A 418 -12.03 19.35 -11.40
C GLU A 418 -11.89 17.90 -10.93
N ALA A 419 -11.99 17.67 -9.61
CA ALA A 419 -11.85 16.33 -9.03
C ALA A 419 -12.90 15.35 -9.59
N ILE A 420 -14.17 15.75 -9.70
CA ILE A 420 -15.24 14.92 -10.23
C ILE A 420 -15.03 14.65 -11.73
N THR A 421 -14.60 15.66 -12.49
CA THR A 421 -14.29 15.51 -13.91
C THR A 421 -13.14 14.53 -14.12
N PHE A 422 -12.07 14.68 -13.35
CA PHE A 422 -10.93 13.77 -13.38
C PHE A 422 -11.34 12.35 -12.94
N ALA A 423 -12.14 12.20 -11.89
CA ALA A 423 -12.65 10.92 -11.43
C ALA A 423 -13.41 10.17 -12.54
N LYS A 424 -14.23 10.87 -13.32
CA LYS A 424 -14.97 10.29 -14.45
C LYS A 424 -14.08 9.87 -15.63
N SER A 425 -12.84 10.34 -15.69
CA SER A 425 -11.85 9.95 -16.70
C SER A 425 -11.01 8.72 -16.30
N LEU A 426 -11.05 8.33 -15.02
CA LEU A 426 -10.28 7.20 -14.53
C LEU A 426 -10.97 5.87 -14.85
N PRO A 427 -10.20 4.79 -15.09
CA PRO A 427 -10.74 3.44 -15.22
C PRO A 427 -11.48 3.01 -13.95
N ALA A 428 -12.53 2.19 -14.11
CA ALA A 428 -13.37 1.74 -13.00
C ALA A 428 -12.59 0.92 -11.94
N SER A 429 -11.51 0.25 -12.34
CA SER A 429 -10.60 -0.44 -11.40
C SER A 429 -9.83 0.50 -10.47
N GLN A 430 -9.70 1.78 -10.84
CA GLN A 430 -8.92 2.77 -10.09
C GLN A 430 -9.80 3.80 -9.37
N VAL A 431 -11.09 3.87 -9.68
CA VAL A 431 -12.02 4.78 -9.00
C VAL A 431 -13.33 4.09 -8.67
N SER A 432 -13.65 4.05 -7.38
CA SER A 432 -14.93 3.49 -6.94
C SER A 432 -16.09 4.49 -7.14
N PRO A 433 -17.32 4.02 -7.40
CA PRO A 433 -18.50 4.89 -7.40
C PRO A 433 -18.69 5.64 -6.07
N ARG A 434 -18.28 5.04 -4.95
CA ARG A 434 -18.31 5.67 -3.62
C ARG A 434 -17.39 6.89 -3.54
N THR A 435 -16.22 6.83 -4.18
CA THR A 435 -15.29 7.98 -4.25
C THR A 435 -15.93 9.14 -5.00
N VAL A 436 -16.54 8.88 -6.16
CA VAL A 436 -17.24 9.90 -6.96
C VAL A 436 -18.40 10.51 -6.18
N ALA A 437 -19.27 9.67 -5.61
CA ALA A 437 -20.40 10.13 -4.80
C ALA A 437 -19.97 10.96 -3.59
N GLY A 438 -18.82 10.63 -2.98
CA GLY A 438 -18.24 11.40 -1.88
C GLY A 438 -17.84 12.82 -2.31
N LEU A 439 -17.22 12.96 -3.49
CA LEU A 439 -16.87 14.27 -4.07
C LEU A 439 -18.12 15.07 -4.44
N GLU A 440 -19.11 14.44 -5.07
CA GLU A 440 -20.38 15.07 -5.46
C GLU A 440 -21.18 15.54 -4.23
N LYS A 441 -21.19 14.75 -3.16
CA LYS A 441 -21.79 15.15 -1.87
C LYS A 441 -21.09 16.37 -1.27
N LYS A 442 -19.76 16.39 -1.29
CA LYS A 442 -18.97 17.54 -0.79
C LYS A 442 -19.24 18.80 -1.60
N LEU A 443 -19.30 18.69 -2.93
CA LEU A 443 -19.63 19.78 -3.84
C LEU A 443 -21.03 20.34 -3.56
N SER A 444 -22.03 19.45 -3.48
CA SER A 444 -23.42 19.84 -3.23
C SER A 444 -23.58 20.51 -1.87
N GLY A 445 -22.87 20.04 -0.85
CA GLY A 445 -22.83 20.67 0.47
C GLY A 445 -22.30 22.10 0.43
N LEU A 446 -21.20 22.35 -0.28
CA LEU A 446 -20.65 23.70 -0.41
C LEU A 446 -21.56 24.64 -1.21
N GLN A 447 -22.18 24.16 -2.28
CA GLN A 447 -23.11 24.96 -3.08
C GLN A 447 -24.38 25.32 -2.29
N ALA A 448 -24.84 24.44 -1.41
CA ALA A 448 -25.99 24.71 -0.54
C ALA A 448 -25.65 25.78 0.53
N SER A 449 -24.43 25.76 1.09
CA SER A 449 -23.99 26.76 2.08
C SER A 449 -23.67 28.14 1.49
N ALA A 450 -23.52 28.25 0.17
CA ALA A 450 -23.24 29.50 -0.54
C ALA A 450 -24.52 30.23 -1.03
N ARG A 451 -25.69 29.59 -0.90
CA ARG A 451 -27.01 30.18 -1.14
C ARG A 451 -27.60 30.68 0.16
#